data_AF-A0A9Q3JHR9-F1
#
_entry.id   AF-A0A9Q3JHR9-F1
#
_cell.length_a   1.000
_cell.length_b   1.000
_cell.length_c   1.000
_cell.angle_alpha   90.00
_cell.angle_beta   90.00
_cell.angle_gamma   90.00
#
_symmetry.space_group_name_H-M   'P 1'
#
loop_
_entity.id
_entity.type
_entity.pdbx_description
1 polymer ?
#
loop_
_entity_poly.entity_id
_entity_poly.type
_entity_poly.pdbx_seq_one_letter_code
_entity_poly.pdbx_strand_id
1 'polypeptide(L)'
;MVKFNIGLTEKFKLNGGNFLDWKIRMKSILRMKRLYSLVLGIEDPVIAAKLNKLDPEQKALAFEIICINCDVKIAGQFSAEANDDPTLPWTNIDNFYQPETIQNQTTYLNRIFLTYLPKTKLEEVLNKLLENTQQLFILINDKTTKPTPSLKDTIEELRSYIQRTKANIKNSKVLAAQQKENLPSNQRCSNNYHNPQAKHSEEYCSKLHPEKRPKNSKKTVKALLAVNRSANFSSFVLDSGATASMVNHLKYFQDITMQTKTIKLADGSVTKSPGNRYNMSRVQKNHSYI
;
A
#
# COMPACT_ATOMS: atom_id res chain seq x y z
N MET A 1 37.61 -3.83 21.99
CA MET A 1 36.67 -4.57 21.12
C MET A 1 35.27 -4.00 21.38
N VAL A 2 34.72 -3.20 20.46
CA VAL A 2 33.41 -2.54 20.68
C VAL A 2 32.30 -3.57 20.51
N LYS A 3 31.57 -3.90 21.59
CA LYS A 3 30.35 -4.70 21.51
C LYS A 3 29.28 -3.87 20.80
N PHE A 4 29.16 -4.03 19.48
CA PHE A 4 28.06 -3.45 18.74
C PHE A 4 26.75 -4.06 19.25
N ASN A 5 25.86 -3.22 19.77
CA ASN A 5 24.52 -3.64 20.13
C ASN A 5 23.79 -4.03 18.84
N ILE A 6 23.49 -5.31 18.70
CA ILE A 6 22.86 -5.92 17.52
C ILE A 6 21.34 -5.69 17.54
N GLY A 7 20.77 -5.47 18.72
CA GLY A 7 19.35 -5.21 18.90
C GLY A 7 19.00 -3.76 18.60
N LEU A 8 18.06 -3.56 17.69
CA LEU A 8 17.35 -2.31 17.52
C LEU A 8 16.52 -2.02 18.77
N THR A 9 16.44 -0.75 19.16
CA THR A 9 15.50 -0.31 20.22
C THR A 9 14.07 -0.67 19.82
N GLU A 10 13.19 -0.95 20.78
CA GLU A 10 11.79 -1.39 20.55
C GLU A 10 11.05 -0.62 19.43
N LYS A 11 11.16 0.70 19.40
CA LYS A 11 10.54 1.56 18.35
C LYS A 11 10.98 1.26 16.91
N PHE A 12 12.10 0.56 16.73
CA PHE A 12 12.69 0.23 15.43
C PHE A 12 12.61 -1.25 15.09
N LYS A 13 12.15 -2.12 15.99
CA LYS A 13 11.87 -3.52 15.68
C LYS A 13 10.77 -3.62 14.63
N LEU A 14 10.80 -4.67 13.82
CA LEU A 14 9.82 -4.87 12.76
C LEU A 14 8.41 -4.91 13.35
N ASN A 15 7.54 -4.09 12.79
CA ASN A 15 6.09 -4.10 13.02
C ASN A 15 5.37 -3.87 11.70
N GLY A 16 4.03 -4.00 11.72
CA GLY A 16 3.19 -3.86 10.54
C GLY A 16 3.35 -2.53 9.78
N GLY A 17 3.81 -1.48 10.46
CA GLY A 17 3.88 -0.13 9.93
C GLY A 17 5.28 0.35 9.57
N ASN A 18 6.37 -0.39 9.82
CA ASN A 18 7.74 0.12 9.68
C ASN A 18 8.68 -0.70 8.77
N PHE A 19 8.16 -1.69 8.05
CA PHE A 19 8.95 -2.64 7.26
C PHE A 19 10.08 -2.03 6.40
N LEU A 20 9.82 -0.99 5.61
CA LEU A 20 10.84 -0.41 4.72
C LEU A 20 12.04 0.15 5.51
N ASP A 21 11.78 0.89 6.58
CA ASP A 21 12.82 1.47 7.44
C ASP A 21 13.58 0.37 8.17
N TRP A 22 12.86 -0.65 8.64
CA TRP A 22 13.44 -1.84 9.24
C TRP A 22 14.35 -2.58 8.26
N LYS A 23 13.88 -2.84 7.03
CA LYS A 23 14.63 -3.55 5.98
C LYS A 23 15.94 -2.83 5.67
N ILE A 24 15.93 -1.50 5.54
CA ILE A 24 17.15 -0.71 5.32
C ILE A 24 18.14 -0.89 6.48
N ARG A 25 17.66 -0.78 7.73
CA ARG A 25 18.51 -0.92 8.92
C ARG A 25 19.10 -2.33 9.02
N MET A 26 18.29 -3.35 8.80
CA MET A 26 18.74 -4.74 8.83
C MET A 26 19.77 -5.05 7.76
N LYS A 27 19.57 -4.56 6.53
CA LYS A 27 20.59 -4.67 5.48
C LYS A 27 21.92 -4.08 5.94
N SER A 28 21.90 -2.92 6.58
CA SER A 28 23.12 -2.29 7.13
C SER A 28 23.77 -3.11 8.24
N ILE A 29 22.99 -3.59 9.22
CA ILE A 29 23.48 -4.44 10.33
C ILE A 29 24.14 -5.71 9.78
N LEU A 30 23.44 -6.43 8.90
CA LEU A 30 23.91 -7.67 8.30
C LEU A 30 25.15 -7.44 7.43
N ARG A 31 25.23 -6.34 6.68
CA ARG A 31 26.43 -5.99 5.89
C ARG A 31 27.64 -5.67 6.77
N MET A 32 27.46 -4.92 7.84
CA MET A 32 28.54 -4.62 8.80
C MET A 32 29.10 -5.90 9.43
N LYS A 33 28.25 -6.91 9.64
CA LYS A 33 28.64 -8.22 10.16
C LYS A 33 29.10 -9.20 9.06
N ARG A 34 29.06 -8.80 7.78
CA ARG A 34 29.34 -9.65 6.61
C ARG A 34 28.43 -10.88 6.49
N LEU A 35 27.22 -10.79 7.05
CA LEU A 35 26.21 -11.86 7.04
C LEU A 35 25.14 -11.66 5.96
N TYR A 36 25.10 -10.50 5.30
CA TYR A 36 24.02 -10.17 4.37
C TYR A 36 23.93 -11.11 3.16
N SER A 37 25.05 -11.66 2.69
CA SER A 37 25.07 -12.65 1.61
C SER A 37 24.40 -13.97 2.01
N LEU A 38 24.57 -14.42 3.26
CA LEU A 38 23.92 -15.63 3.79
C LEU A 38 22.41 -15.50 3.71
N VAL A 39 21.91 -14.34 4.14
CA VAL A 39 20.48 -14.04 4.24
C VAL A 39 19.78 -13.98 2.88
N LEU A 40 20.51 -13.64 1.81
CA LEU A 40 19.93 -13.57 0.47
C LEU A 40 19.92 -14.91 -0.26
N GLY A 41 20.59 -15.95 0.25
CA GLY A 41 20.77 -17.21 -0.48
C GLY A 41 21.49 -17.04 -1.82
N ILE A 42 22.17 -15.90 -2.06
CA ILE A 42 22.93 -15.66 -3.29
C ILE A 42 24.27 -16.36 -3.13
N GLU A 43 24.24 -17.64 -3.45
CA GLU A 43 25.40 -18.48 -3.63
C GLU A 43 26.02 -18.19 -5.01
N ASP A 44 26.86 -17.16 -5.11
CA ASP A 44 27.87 -17.16 -6.18
C ASP A 44 28.69 -18.44 -6.00
N PRO A 45 28.81 -19.35 -6.98
CA PRO A 45 29.46 -20.65 -6.81
C PRO A 45 30.87 -20.58 -6.18
N VAL A 46 31.61 -19.51 -6.45
CA VAL A 46 32.95 -19.26 -5.89
C VAL A 46 32.88 -18.81 -4.43
N ILE A 47 31.85 -18.04 -4.06
CA ILE A 47 31.57 -17.61 -2.70
C ILE A 47 30.88 -18.74 -1.93
N ALA A 48 29.99 -19.52 -2.56
CA ALA A 48 29.27 -20.70 -2.08
C ALA A 48 30.24 -21.82 -1.70
N ALA A 49 31.29 -22.06 -2.47
CA ALA A 49 32.35 -23.00 -2.09
C ALA A 49 33.15 -22.54 -0.85
N LYS A 50 33.23 -21.21 -0.60
CA LYS A 50 33.77 -20.63 0.65
C LYS A 50 32.71 -20.58 1.77
N LEU A 51 31.43 -20.48 1.43
CA LEU A 51 30.24 -20.39 2.29
C LEU A 51 29.72 -21.75 2.77
N ASN A 52 29.94 -22.82 2.03
CA ASN A 52 29.71 -24.19 2.48
C ASN A 52 30.79 -24.64 3.49
N LYS A 53 31.84 -23.83 3.65
CA LYS A 53 32.74 -23.85 4.81
C LYS A 53 32.42 -22.77 5.84
N LEU A 54 31.39 -21.93 5.63
CA LEU A 54 30.97 -20.95 6.63
C LEU A 54 30.31 -21.68 7.78
N ASP A 55 30.83 -21.36 8.94
CA ASP A 55 30.49 -21.86 10.26
C ASP A 55 28.97 -21.86 10.49
N PRO A 56 28.35 -23.00 10.87
CA PRO A 56 26.97 -23.05 11.38
C PRO A 56 26.66 -21.93 12.37
N GLU A 57 27.66 -21.49 13.14
CA GLU A 57 27.55 -20.34 14.05
C GLU A 57 27.17 -19.03 13.34
N GLN A 58 27.65 -18.78 12.11
CA GLN A 58 27.32 -17.56 11.37
C GLN A 58 25.90 -17.57 10.81
N LYS A 59 25.39 -18.74 10.43
CA LYS A 59 23.98 -18.90 10.03
C LYS A 59 23.07 -18.68 11.23
N ALA A 60 23.38 -19.32 12.36
CA ALA A 60 22.67 -19.11 13.62
C ALA A 60 22.71 -17.65 14.07
N LEU A 61 23.87 -16.99 13.98
CA LEU A 61 24.01 -15.57 14.31
C LEU A 61 23.17 -14.68 13.39
N ALA A 62 23.17 -14.93 12.07
CA ALA A 62 22.35 -14.18 11.14
C ALA A 62 20.85 -14.37 11.43
N PHE A 63 20.45 -15.60 11.76
CA PHE A 63 19.08 -15.94 12.13
C PHE A 63 18.66 -15.22 13.41
N GLU A 64 19.48 -15.27 14.46
CA GLU A 64 19.25 -14.59 15.73
C GLU A 64 19.14 -13.07 15.54
N ILE A 65 20.03 -12.47 14.74
CA ILE A 65 19.99 -11.05 14.38
C ILE A 65 18.64 -10.69 13.76
N ILE A 66 18.09 -11.52 12.87
CA ILE A 66 16.80 -11.24 12.24
C ILE A 66 15.68 -11.33 13.28
N CYS A 67 15.66 -12.39 14.10
CA CYS A 67 14.61 -12.65 15.08
C CYS A 67 14.57 -11.59 16.19
N ILE A 68 15.72 -11.22 16.77
CA ILE A 68 15.78 -10.24 17.87
C ILE A 68 15.31 -8.84 17.42
N ASN A 69 15.40 -8.57 16.12
CA ASN A 69 14.99 -7.30 15.52
C ASN A 69 13.55 -7.31 15.00
N CYS A 70 12.78 -8.36 15.28
CA CYS A 70 11.34 -8.43 15.01
C CYS A 70 10.52 -8.29 16.29
N ASP A 71 9.27 -7.85 16.17
CA ASP A 71 8.27 -8.03 17.24
C ASP A 71 8.13 -9.53 17.56
N VAL A 72 7.89 -9.88 18.82
CA VAL A 72 7.83 -11.27 19.29
C VAL A 72 6.84 -12.12 18.48
N LYS A 73 5.70 -11.54 18.09
CA LYS A 73 4.68 -12.24 17.29
C LYS A 73 5.17 -12.53 15.87
N ILE A 74 5.84 -11.54 15.27
CA ILE A 74 6.40 -11.63 13.92
C ILE A 74 7.57 -12.63 13.90
N ALA A 75 8.46 -12.55 14.90
CA ALA A 75 9.55 -13.49 15.05
C ALA A 75 9.02 -14.92 15.11
N GLY A 76 8.09 -15.21 16.04
CA GLY A 76 7.51 -16.55 16.18
C GLY A 76 6.78 -17.04 14.92
N GLN A 77 6.11 -16.15 14.18
CA GLN A 77 5.44 -16.51 12.94
C GLN A 77 6.42 -16.95 11.84
N PHE A 78 7.54 -16.25 11.68
CA PHE A 78 8.46 -16.46 10.56
C PHE A 78 9.68 -17.34 10.90
N SER A 79 9.91 -17.64 12.17
CA SER A 79 11.02 -18.49 12.64
C SER A 79 10.65 -19.96 12.80
N ALA A 80 9.35 -20.29 12.91
CA ALA A 80 8.90 -21.64 13.28
C ALA A 80 9.33 -22.75 12.30
N GLU A 81 9.51 -22.41 11.02
CA GLU A 81 9.84 -23.37 9.96
C GLU A 81 11.29 -23.25 9.48
N ALA A 82 12.08 -22.35 10.08
CA ALA A 82 13.36 -21.94 9.54
C ALA A 82 14.54 -22.87 9.86
N ASN A 83 14.46 -23.71 10.90
CA ASN A 83 15.56 -24.59 11.33
C ASN A 83 16.94 -23.89 11.34
N ASP A 84 16.99 -22.67 11.92
CA ASP A 84 18.17 -21.80 11.98
C ASP A 84 18.75 -21.34 10.62
N ASP A 85 18.06 -21.58 9.50
CA ASP A 85 18.38 -20.98 8.21
C ASP A 85 17.94 -19.51 8.19
N PRO A 86 18.86 -18.54 8.10
CA PRO A 86 18.50 -17.13 8.05
C PRO A 86 17.82 -16.70 6.73
N THR A 87 17.91 -17.52 5.69
CA THR A 87 17.33 -17.23 4.37
C THR A 87 15.81 -17.29 4.40
N LEU A 88 15.26 -18.29 5.10
CA LEU A 88 13.83 -18.52 5.17
C LEU A 88 13.06 -17.39 5.87
N PRO A 89 13.37 -16.97 7.11
CA PRO A 89 12.65 -15.90 7.78
C PRO A 89 12.81 -14.58 7.04
N TRP A 90 13.98 -14.29 6.46
CA TRP A 90 14.18 -13.09 5.65
C TRP A 90 13.29 -13.06 4.43
N THR A 91 13.24 -14.16 3.68
CA THR A 91 12.42 -14.29 2.47
C THR A 91 10.94 -14.23 2.83
N ASN A 92 10.51 -14.91 3.90
CA ASN A 92 9.12 -14.89 4.36
C ASN A 92 8.70 -13.48 4.80
N ILE A 93 9.54 -12.78 5.57
CA ILE A 93 9.31 -11.40 5.97
C ILE A 93 9.25 -10.50 4.74
N ASP A 94 10.19 -10.64 3.80
CA ASP A 94 10.23 -9.81 2.61
C ASP A 94 8.97 -10.01 1.76
N ASN A 95 8.59 -11.25 1.49
CA ASN A 95 7.40 -11.58 0.72
C ASN A 95 6.11 -11.12 1.42
N PHE A 96 6.02 -11.32 2.74
CA PHE A 96 4.84 -10.92 3.51
C PHE A 96 4.59 -9.42 3.48
N TYR A 97 5.65 -8.61 3.55
CA TYR A 97 5.53 -7.15 3.53
C TYR A 97 5.70 -6.51 2.16
N GLN A 98 6.10 -7.29 1.15
CA GLN A 98 6.15 -6.81 -0.22
C GLN A 98 4.74 -6.45 -0.74
N PRO A 99 4.65 -5.50 -1.66
CA PRO A 99 3.40 -5.03 -2.25
C PRO A 99 2.84 -6.01 -3.28
N GLU A 100 2.83 -7.31 -2.98
CA GLU A 100 2.15 -8.31 -3.82
C GLU A 100 0.65 -8.37 -3.50
N THR A 101 0.28 -8.07 -2.25
CA THR A 101 -1.12 -7.92 -1.85
C THR A 101 -1.59 -6.47 -2.06
N ILE A 102 -2.85 -6.28 -2.45
CA ILE A 102 -3.46 -4.94 -2.67
C ILE A 102 -3.33 -4.04 -1.43
N GLN A 103 -3.39 -4.65 -0.24
CA GLN A 103 -3.28 -3.96 1.05
C GLN A 103 -1.84 -3.46 1.29
N ASN A 104 -0.84 -4.27 0.93
CA ASN A 104 0.57 -3.87 0.99
C ASN A 104 0.91 -2.86 -0.10
N GLN A 105 0.34 -2.98 -1.31
CA GLN A 105 0.50 -1.98 -2.39
C GLN A 105 0.03 -0.60 -1.96
N THR A 106 -1.15 -0.52 -1.36
CA THR A 106 -1.71 0.75 -0.89
C THR A 106 -0.82 1.35 0.20
N THR A 107 -0.36 0.56 1.16
CA THR A 107 0.53 1.01 2.23
C THR A 107 1.90 1.43 1.70
N TYR A 108 2.46 0.67 0.76
CA TYR A 108 3.75 0.93 0.12
C TYR A 108 3.71 2.19 -0.76
N LEU A 109 2.70 2.32 -1.61
CA LEU A 109 2.48 3.52 -2.42
C LEU A 109 2.25 4.73 -1.52
N ASN A 110 1.37 4.64 -0.53
CA ASN A 110 1.15 5.73 0.42
C ASN A 110 2.45 6.12 1.14
N ARG A 111 3.30 5.16 1.50
CA ARG A 111 4.61 5.46 2.06
C ARG A 111 5.49 6.20 1.07
N ILE A 112 5.70 5.70 -0.15
CA ILE A 112 6.48 6.40 -1.19
C ILE A 112 5.95 7.82 -1.41
N PHE A 113 4.63 7.98 -1.60
CA PHE A 113 4.01 9.27 -1.79
C PHE A 113 4.14 10.19 -0.58
N LEU A 114 4.23 9.66 0.65
CA LEU A 114 4.40 10.48 1.86
C LEU A 114 5.86 10.79 2.19
N THR A 115 6.82 9.90 1.91
CA THR A 115 8.26 10.15 2.18
C THR A 115 8.96 10.90 1.07
N TYR A 116 8.69 10.58 -0.20
CA TYR A 116 9.39 11.20 -1.33
C TYR A 116 8.68 12.44 -1.87
N LEU A 117 7.37 12.54 -1.68
CA LEU A 117 6.57 13.67 -2.13
C LEU A 117 5.97 14.36 -0.92
N PRO A 118 6.76 15.16 -0.18
CA PRO A 118 6.25 15.88 0.97
C PRO A 118 4.99 16.65 0.53
N LYS A 119 3.92 16.54 1.32
CA LYS A 119 2.59 17.08 0.96
C LYS A 119 2.63 18.56 0.59
N THR A 120 3.60 19.31 1.12
CA THR A 120 3.86 20.73 0.81
C THR A 120 4.34 20.97 -0.62
N LYS A 121 4.91 19.96 -1.28
CA LYS A 121 5.39 20.00 -2.67
C LYS A 121 4.65 19.01 -3.58
N LEU A 122 3.71 18.22 -3.06
CA LEU A 122 2.98 17.25 -3.86
C LEU A 122 2.17 17.94 -4.96
N GLU A 123 1.51 19.04 -4.63
CA GLU A 123 0.77 19.84 -5.62
C GLU A 123 1.69 20.43 -6.67
N GLU A 124 2.84 20.99 -6.26
CA GLU A 124 3.87 21.49 -7.18
C GLU A 124 4.41 20.39 -8.10
N VAL A 125 4.72 19.21 -7.56
CA VAL A 125 5.24 18.07 -8.34
C VAL A 125 4.18 17.50 -9.28
N LEU A 126 2.92 17.39 -8.84
CA LEU A 126 1.82 16.92 -9.67
C LEU A 126 1.51 17.92 -10.79
N ASN A 127 1.52 19.22 -10.49
CA ASN A 127 1.37 20.27 -11.51
C ASN A 127 2.51 20.22 -12.52
N LYS A 128 3.76 20.06 -12.07
CA LYS A 128 4.92 19.92 -12.96
C LYS A 128 4.86 18.65 -13.81
N LEU A 129 4.38 17.54 -13.25
CA LEU A 129 4.15 16.31 -14.01
C LEU A 129 3.04 16.49 -15.04
N LEU A 130 1.96 17.18 -14.68
CA LEU A 130 0.84 17.49 -15.57
C LEU A 130 1.29 18.40 -16.71
N GLU A 131 2.02 19.49 -16.42
CA GLU A 131 2.60 20.40 -17.40
C GLU A 131 3.52 19.65 -18.37
N ASN A 132 4.44 18.82 -17.86
CA ASN A 132 5.32 18.00 -18.68
C ASN A 132 4.53 17.05 -19.59
N THR A 133 3.46 16.45 -19.07
CA THR A 133 2.61 15.53 -19.84
C THR A 133 1.84 16.28 -20.94
N GLN A 134 1.35 17.49 -20.66
CA GLN A 134 0.68 18.36 -21.63
C GLN A 134 1.66 18.83 -22.72
N GLN A 135 2.87 19.24 -22.34
CA GLN A 135 3.91 19.59 -23.31
C GLN A 135 4.25 18.41 -24.22
N LEU A 136 4.38 17.21 -23.65
CA LEU A 136 4.60 15.99 -24.42
C LEU A 136 3.43 15.72 -25.38
N PHE A 137 2.20 15.96 -24.95
CA PHE A 137 0.99 15.80 -25.77
C PHE A 137 0.94 16.80 -26.93
N ILE A 138 1.36 18.05 -26.71
CA ILE A 138 1.50 19.08 -27.75
C ILE A 138 2.58 18.66 -28.76
N LEU A 139 3.75 18.24 -28.28
CA LEU A 139 4.86 17.76 -29.13
C LEU A 139 4.46 16.54 -29.99
N ILE A 140 3.62 15.66 -29.47
CA ILE A 140 3.14 14.48 -30.20
C ILE A 140 2.08 14.86 -31.25
N ASN A 141 1.21 15.83 -30.95
CA ASN A 141 0.11 16.21 -31.82
C ASN A 141 0.47 17.29 -32.85
N ASP A 142 1.59 17.98 -32.66
CA ASP A 142 2.08 18.92 -33.65
C ASP A 142 2.62 18.15 -34.87
N LYS A 143 1.74 17.95 -35.85
CA LYS A 143 2.04 17.31 -37.14
C LYS A 143 3.03 18.10 -37.99
N THR A 144 3.43 19.31 -37.57
CA THR A 144 4.29 20.22 -38.35
C THR A 144 5.74 20.25 -37.90
N THR A 145 6.06 19.80 -36.69
CA THR A 145 7.46 19.56 -36.32
C THR A 145 7.96 18.32 -37.03
N LYS A 146 8.73 18.52 -38.12
CA LYS A 146 9.64 17.47 -38.61
C LYS A 146 10.44 17.03 -37.39
N PRO A 147 10.34 15.75 -36.96
CA PRO A 147 11.02 15.31 -35.77
C PRO A 147 12.51 15.57 -35.96
N THR A 148 13.03 16.48 -35.16
CA THR A 148 14.48 16.70 -35.01
C THR A 148 15.07 15.32 -34.69
N PRO A 149 16.22 14.93 -35.28
CA PRO A 149 16.79 13.59 -35.10
C PRO A 149 16.77 13.14 -33.63
N SER A 150 17.09 14.05 -32.71
CA SER A 150 17.03 13.85 -31.25
C SER A 150 15.68 13.34 -30.70
N LEU A 151 14.53 13.86 -31.13
CA LEU A 151 13.23 13.42 -30.59
C LEU A 151 12.79 12.10 -31.21
N LYS A 152 13.08 11.90 -32.50
CA LYS A 152 12.83 10.63 -33.18
C LYS A 152 13.63 9.50 -32.53
N ASP A 153 14.90 9.77 -32.24
CA ASP A 153 15.80 8.83 -31.57
C ASP A 153 15.33 8.55 -30.13
N THR A 154 14.90 9.58 -29.39
CA THR A 154 14.36 9.41 -28.03
C THR A 154 13.06 8.61 -28.02
N ILE A 155 12.17 8.85 -28.98
CA ILE A 155 10.93 8.09 -29.15
C ILE A 155 11.23 6.64 -29.53
N GLU A 156 12.24 6.40 -30.38
CA GLU A 156 12.63 5.06 -30.79
C GLU A 156 13.33 4.29 -29.67
N GLU A 157 14.11 4.97 -28.83
CA GLU A 157 14.70 4.41 -27.62
C GLU A 157 13.63 4.04 -26.59
N LEU A 158 12.63 4.91 -26.38
CA LEU A 158 11.46 4.64 -25.53
C LEU A 158 10.61 3.47 -26.07
N ARG A 159 10.36 3.43 -27.38
CA ARG A 159 9.66 2.30 -28.02
C ARG A 159 10.43 1.00 -27.87
N SER A 160 11.74 1.03 -28.08
CA SER A 160 12.64 -0.11 -27.90
C SER A 160 12.66 -0.57 -26.43
N TYR A 161 12.64 0.35 -25.48
CA TYR A 161 12.53 0.04 -24.05
C TYR A 161 11.17 -0.59 -23.70
N ILE A 162 10.07 -0.03 -24.19
CA ILE A 162 8.71 -0.57 -23.98
C ILE A 162 8.54 -1.95 -24.63
N GLN A 163 9.15 -2.19 -25.80
CA GLN A 163 9.14 -3.50 -26.44
C GLN A 163 9.97 -4.53 -25.67
N ARG A 164 11.18 -4.17 -25.21
CA ARG A 164 12.02 -5.04 -24.37
C ARG A 164 11.32 -5.42 -23.06
N THR A 165 10.69 -4.46 -22.40
CA THR A 165 9.92 -4.71 -21.17
C THR A 165 8.66 -5.54 -21.43
N LYS A 166 7.92 -5.29 -22.52
CA LYS A 166 6.78 -6.14 -22.92
C LYS A 166 7.21 -7.58 -23.28
N ALA A 167 8.35 -7.77 -23.92
CA ALA A 167 8.90 -9.10 -24.22
C ALA A 167 9.29 -9.83 -22.92
N ASN A 168 9.95 -9.15 -21.98
CA ASN A 168 10.28 -9.73 -20.67
C ASN A 168 9.02 -10.07 -19.84
N ILE A 169 7.97 -9.25 -19.91
CA ILE A 169 6.68 -9.53 -19.27
C ILE A 169 5.94 -10.68 -19.96
N LYS A 170 6.00 -10.78 -21.30
CA LYS A 170 5.42 -11.91 -22.03
C LYS A 170 6.16 -13.21 -21.73
N ASN A 171 7.49 -13.19 -21.64
CA ASN A 171 8.28 -14.36 -21.25
C ASN A 171 7.97 -14.78 -19.80
N SER A 172 7.67 -13.81 -18.91
CA SER A 172 7.18 -14.10 -17.55
C SER A 172 5.72 -14.62 -17.53
N LYS A 173 4.88 -14.20 -18.48
CA LYS A 173 3.49 -14.68 -18.62
C LYS A 173 3.37 -16.01 -19.35
N VAL A 174 4.30 -16.38 -20.24
CA VAL A 174 4.31 -17.69 -20.91
C VAL A 174 4.60 -18.81 -19.89
N LEU A 175 5.41 -18.53 -18.86
CA LEU A 175 5.56 -19.42 -17.70
C LEU A 175 4.30 -19.52 -16.83
N ALA A 176 3.47 -18.47 -16.75
CA ALA A 176 2.23 -18.46 -15.98
C ALA A 176 0.98 -18.96 -16.76
N ALA A 177 0.99 -18.88 -18.09
CA ALA A 177 -0.13 -19.28 -18.94
C ALA A 177 -0.24 -20.80 -19.13
N GLN A 178 0.84 -21.56 -18.87
CA GLN A 178 0.76 -23.03 -18.80
C GLN A 178 -0.07 -23.56 -17.61
N GLN A 179 -0.51 -22.70 -16.67
CA GLN A 179 -1.34 -23.10 -15.54
C GLN A 179 -2.84 -22.75 -15.68
N LYS A 180 -3.29 -22.13 -16.78
CA LYS A 180 -4.68 -21.62 -16.89
C LYS A 180 -5.45 -21.95 -18.16
N GLU A 181 -5.03 -22.95 -18.92
CA GLU A 181 -5.92 -23.65 -19.83
C GLU A 181 -6.58 -24.79 -19.06
N ASN A 182 -7.86 -24.62 -18.70
CA ASN A 182 -8.88 -25.67 -18.50
C ASN A 182 -10.08 -25.11 -17.70
N LEU A 183 -10.87 -24.22 -18.30
CA LEU A 183 -12.31 -24.20 -18.01
C LEU A 183 -13.06 -23.82 -19.30
N PRO A 184 -13.84 -24.76 -19.87
CA PRO A 184 -14.53 -24.53 -21.13
C PRO A 184 -15.52 -23.37 -21.00
N SER A 185 -15.56 -22.50 -22.01
CA SER A 185 -16.37 -21.27 -22.12
C SER A 185 -17.91 -21.49 -22.02
N ASN A 186 -18.35 -22.73 -21.86
CA ASN A 186 -19.73 -23.16 -22.09
C ASN A 186 -20.62 -23.07 -20.84
N GLN A 187 -20.15 -22.51 -19.72
CA GLN A 187 -20.91 -22.43 -18.46
C GLN A 187 -21.40 -21.02 -18.09
N ARG A 188 -21.45 -20.10 -19.07
CA ARG A 188 -21.96 -18.74 -18.83
C ARG A 188 -23.40 -18.61 -19.32
N CYS A 189 -24.23 -17.94 -18.53
CA CYS A 189 -25.58 -17.55 -18.94
C CYS A 189 -25.50 -16.32 -19.85
N SER A 190 -26.21 -16.35 -20.96
CA SER A 190 -26.33 -15.23 -21.90
C SER A 190 -27.54 -14.37 -21.55
N ASN A 191 -27.59 -13.14 -22.06
CA ASN A 191 -28.60 -12.15 -21.68
C ASN A 191 -30.02 -12.71 -21.86
N ASN A 192 -30.75 -12.81 -20.74
CA ASN A 192 -32.11 -13.35 -20.62
C ASN A 192 -32.28 -14.86 -20.86
N TYR A 193 -31.20 -15.66 -20.89
CA TYR A 193 -31.30 -17.11 -20.95
C TYR A 193 -30.39 -17.78 -19.91
N HIS A 194 -30.98 -18.65 -19.09
CA HIS A 194 -30.22 -19.42 -18.10
C HIS A 194 -29.58 -20.60 -18.79
N ASN A 195 -28.32 -20.82 -18.48
CA ASN A 195 -27.65 -22.03 -18.90
C ASN A 195 -27.84 -23.06 -17.77
N PRO A 196 -28.55 -24.18 -17.98
CA PRO A 196 -28.80 -25.17 -16.95
C PRO A 196 -27.53 -25.78 -16.35
N GLN A 197 -26.40 -25.66 -17.05
CA GLN A 197 -25.10 -26.12 -16.56
C GLN A 197 -24.32 -25.04 -15.79
N ALA A 198 -24.90 -23.87 -15.56
CA ALA A 198 -24.30 -22.86 -14.71
C ALA A 198 -24.33 -23.30 -13.24
N LYS A 199 -23.36 -22.85 -12.45
CA LYS A 199 -23.25 -23.19 -11.01
C LYS A 199 -24.30 -22.54 -10.11
N HIS A 200 -25.27 -21.83 -10.70
CA HIS A 200 -26.38 -21.22 -9.98
C HIS A 200 -27.67 -21.73 -10.60
N SER A 201 -28.76 -21.78 -9.84
CA SER A 201 -30.07 -22.12 -10.40
C SER A 201 -30.69 -20.93 -11.14
N GLU A 202 -31.62 -21.23 -12.04
CA GLU A 202 -32.29 -20.25 -12.90
C GLU A 202 -32.92 -19.10 -12.11
N GLU A 203 -33.52 -19.40 -10.96
CA GLU A 203 -34.23 -18.45 -10.12
C GLU A 203 -33.33 -17.33 -9.55
N TYR A 204 -32.02 -17.58 -9.48
CA TYR A 204 -31.00 -16.65 -8.98
C TYR A 204 -30.07 -16.18 -10.10
N CYS A 205 -30.37 -16.51 -11.35
CA CYS A 205 -29.62 -16.05 -12.50
C CYS A 205 -29.80 -14.54 -12.65
N SER A 206 -28.80 -13.76 -12.22
CA SER A 206 -28.80 -12.30 -12.34
C SER A 206 -28.94 -11.77 -13.77
N LYS A 207 -28.79 -12.64 -14.78
CA LYS A 207 -29.02 -12.34 -16.20
C LYS A 207 -30.48 -12.52 -16.64
N LEU A 208 -31.26 -13.34 -15.95
CA LEU A 208 -32.71 -13.53 -16.17
C LEU A 208 -33.55 -12.68 -15.23
N HIS A 209 -33.02 -12.43 -14.02
CA HIS A 209 -33.66 -11.64 -12.98
C HIS A 209 -32.80 -10.42 -12.62
N PRO A 210 -32.69 -9.39 -13.50
CA PRO A 210 -31.93 -8.18 -13.21
C PRO A 210 -32.40 -7.44 -11.94
N GLU A 211 -33.67 -7.59 -11.58
CA GLU A 211 -34.29 -7.07 -10.36
C GLU A 211 -33.73 -7.69 -9.08
N LYS A 212 -33.27 -8.96 -9.15
CA LYS A 212 -32.59 -9.64 -8.06
C LYS A 212 -31.09 -9.32 -7.99
N ARG A 213 -30.58 -8.44 -8.87
CA ARG A 213 -29.18 -8.01 -8.86
C ARG A 213 -28.90 -7.20 -7.58
N PRO A 214 -27.86 -7.54 -6.79
CA PRO A 214 -27.57 -6.83 -5.55
C PRO A 214 -27.37 -5.32 -5.79
N LYS A 215 -28.13 -4.47 -5.09
CA LYS A 215 -28.25 -3.02 -5.34
C LYS A 215 -27.02 -2.17 -4.97
N ASN A 216 -25.94 -2.76 -4.49
CA ASN A 216 -24.82 -2.03 -3.87
C ASN A 216 -23.62 -1.78 -4.80
N SER A 217 -23.84 -1.26 -6.01
CA SER A 217 -22.73 -0.90 -6.91
C SER A 217 -22.82 0.53 -7.47
N LYS A 218 -23.13 1.53 -6.63
CA LYS A 218 -22.94 2.95 -7.00
C LYS A 218 -21.93 3.62 -6.05
N LYS A 219 -20.86 4.17 -6.66
CA LYS A 219 -19.69 4.80 -6.01
C LYS A 219 -20.08 6.11 -5.32
N THR A 220 -19.72 6.29 -4.05
CA THR A 220 -19.83 7.57 -3.32
C THR A 220 -18.50 8.32 -3.30
N VAL A 221 -18.52 9.58 -3.73
CA VAL A 221 -17.46 10.59 -3.55
C VAL A 221 -17.58 11.19 -2.14
N LYS A 222 -16.51 11.21 -1.33
CA LYS A 222 -16.48 11.79 0.04
C LYS A 222 -15.62 13.06 0.11
N ALA A 223 -16.15 14.08 0.77
CA ALA A 223 -15.51 15.37 1.06
C ALA A 223 -14.35 15.25 2.08
N LEU A 224 -13.30 16.06 1.92
CA LEU A 224 -12.13 16.12 2.80
C LEU A 224 -12.27 17.26 3.83
N LEU A 225 -12.21 16.93 5.13
CA LEU A 225 -12.03 17.89 6.23
C LEU A 225 -10.56 18.28 6.39
N ALA A 226 -10.27 19.58 6.48
CA ALA A 226 -8.96 20.12 6.86
C ALA A 226 -8.82 20.12 8.39
N VAL A 227 -7.76 19.52 8.93
CA VAL A 227 -7.44 19.55 10.37
C VAL A 227 -6.04 20.12 10.57
N ASN A 228 -5.97 21.17 11.39
CA ASN A 228 -4.76 21.89 11.76
C ASN A 228 -3.93 21.07 12.77
N ARG A 229 -2.61 20.99 12.56
CA ARG A 229 -1.70 20.11 13.33
C ARG A 229 -1.19 20.81 14.59
N SER A 230 -1.59 20.32 15.77
CA SER A 230 -0.85 20.50 17.02
C SER A 230 -0.71 19.15 17.75
N ALA A 231 0.39 19.02 18.49
CA ALA A 231 1.11 17.78 18.80
C ALA A 231 0.48 16.80 19.81
N ASN A 232 -0.80 16.43 19.67
CA ASN A 232 -1.41 15.35 20.44
C ASN A 232 -2.23 14.44 19.52
N PHE A 233 -1.61 13.40 18.98
CA PHE A 233 -2.32 12.47 18.09
C PHE A 233 -3.29 11.60 18.90
N SER A 234 -4.56 11.98 18.88
CA SER A 234 -5.67 11.05 19.13
C SER A 234 -5.77 10.10 17.94
N SER A 235 -5.77 8.79 18.19
CA SER A 235 -6.05 7.79 17.15
C SER A 235 -7.46 8.01 16.59
N PHE A 236 -7.59 8.04 15.26
CA PHE A 236 -8.90 8.07 14.59
C PHE A 236 -9.29 6.65 14.18
N VAL A 237 -10.49 6.22 14.56
CA VAL A 237 -11.06 4.93 14.15
C VAL A 237 -12.02 5.18 12.99
N LEU A 238 -11.81 4.47 11.88
CA LEU A 238 -12.74 4.47 10.75
C LEU A 238 -13.80 3.38 10.99
N ASP A 239 -14.97 3.80 11.44
CA ASP A 239 -16.10 2.92 11.68
C ASP A 239 -17.14 3.05 10.55
N SER A 240 -17.30 2.00 9.75
CA SER A 240 -18.29 1.95 8.66
C SER A 240 -19.73 1.79 9.17
N GLY A 241 -19.93 1.39 10.43
CA GLY A 241 -21.23 1.31 11.09
C GLY A 241 -21.71 2.64 11.68
N ALA A 242 -20.81 3.62 11.83
CA ALA A 242 -21.16 4.92 12.41
C ALA A 242 -21.94 5.79 11.43
N THR A 243 -23.13 6.24 11.83
CA THR A 243 -23.97 7.16 11.04
C THR A 243 -23.53 8.62 11.17
N ALA A 244 -22.71 8.94 12.18
CA ALA A 244 -22.17 10.26 12.43
C ALA A 244 -20.72 10.17 12.90
N SER A 245 -19.91 11.16 12.54
CA SER A 245 -18.54 11.29 13.07
C SER A 245 -18.58 11.77 14.51
N MET A 246 -17.86 11.08 15.39
CA MET A 246 -17.74 11.44 16.82
C MET A 246 -16.29 11.76 17.15
N VAL A 247 -16.09 12.77 18.00
CA VAL A 247 -14.78 13.21 18.46
C VAL A 247 -14.81 13.26 19.98
N ASN A 248 -13.80 12.67 20.65
CA ASN A 248 -13.84 12.47 22.11
C ASN A 248 -13.42 13.70 22.93
N HIS A 249 -12.90 14.77 22.30
CA HIS A 249 -12.45 15.96 23.03
C HIS A 249 -13.03 17.24 22.43
N LEU A 250 -13.65 18.06 23.29
CA LEU A 250 -14.20 19.37 22.92
C LEU A 250 -13.12 20.37 22.50
N LYS A 251 -11.87 20.19 22.96
CA LYS A 251 -10.73 21.06 22.63
C LYS A 251 -10.41 21.16 21.14
N TYR A 252 -10.93 20.25 20.31
CA TYR A 252 -10.74 20.28 18.86
C TYR A 252 -11.59 21.34 18.16
N PHE A 253 -12.47 22.01 18.89
CA PHE A 253 -13.36 23.01 18.32
C PHE A 253 -13.16 24.34 19.05
N GLN A 254 -12.92 25.40 18.28
CA GLN A 254 -12.60 26.73 18.82
C GLN A 254 -13.88 27.49 19.21
N ASP A 255 -14.96 27.34 18.44
CA ASP A 255 -16.25 27.98 18.70
C ASP A 255 -17.40 27.01 18.37
N ILE A 256 -18.07 26.44 19.38
CA ILE A 256 -19.27 25.62 19.17
C ILE A 256 -20.43 26.13 20.00
N THR A 257 -21.54 26.47 19.33
CA THR A 257 -22.86 26.47 19.98
C THR A 257 -23.34 25.03 20.07
N MET A 258 -23.31 24.45 21.27
CA MET A 258 -23.71 23.05 21.45
C MET A 258 -25.21 22.90 21.30
N GLN A 259 -25.64 21.95 20.46
CA GLN A 259 -27.02 21.47 20.44
C GLN A 259 -27.03 20.02 20.91
N THR A 260 -27.94 19.69 21.82
CA THR A 260 -28.14 18.29 22.22
C THR A 260 -28.92 17.55 21.14
N LYS A 261 -28.36 16.45 20.64
CA LYS A 261 -29.06 15.52 19.75
C LYS A 261 -29.17 14.15 20.40
N THR A 262 -30.32 13.54 20.21
CA THR A 262 -30.57 12.16 20.59
C THR A 262 -29.87 11.22 19.59
N ILE A 263 -29.04 10.30 20.08
CA ILE A 263 -28.33 9.27 19.31
C ILE A 263 -28.70 7.88 19.85
N LYS A 264 -28.70 6.88 18.97
CA LYS A 264 -28.96 5.48 19.33
C LYS A 264 -27.63 4.71 19.38
N LEU A 265 -27.39 3.98 20.47
CA LEU A 265 -26.20 3.18 20.70
C LEU A 265 -26.38 1.76 20.14
N ALA A 266 -25.28 0.99 20.09
CA ALA A 266 -25.26 -0.35 19.52
C ALA A 266 -26.13 -1.36 20.29
N ASP A 267 -26.32 -1.16 21.59
CA ASP A 267 -27.24 -1.94 22.45
C ASP A 267 -28.72 -1.56 22.25
N GLY A 268 -29.00 -0.63 21.34
CA GLY A 268 -30.34 -0.11 21.07
C GLY A 268 -30.80 0.99 22.02
N SER A 269 -30.01 1.29 23.07
CA SER A 269 -30.30 2.39 23.99
C SER A 269 -30.16 3.74 23.30
N VAL A 270 -30.75 4.76 23.91
CA VAL A 270 -30.83 6.11 23.34
C VAL A 270 -30.24 7.09 24.34
N THR A 271 -29.30 7.92 23.89
CA THR A 271 -28.64 8.94 24.73
C THR A 271 -28.62 10.31 24.06
N LYS A 272 -28.48 11.39 24.84
CA LYS A 272 -28.31 12.75 24.32
C LYS A 272 -26.82 13.06 24.25
N SER A 273 -26.32 13.31 23.04
CA SER A 273 -24.94 13.74 22.82
C SER A 273 -24.90 15.20 22.38
N PRO A 274 -24.02 16.03 22.96
CA PRO A 274 -23.85 17.40 22.51
C PRO A 274 -23.08 17.41 21.17
N GLY A 275 -23.64 18.05 20.15
CA GLY A 275 -23.05 18.11 18.81
C GLY A 275 -23.29 19.47 18.12
N ASN A 276 -22.51 19.75 17.07
CA ASN A 276 -22.65 20.96 16.26
C ASN A 276 -23.50 20.67 15.00
N ARG A 277 -24.41 21.57 14.63
CA ARG A 277 -24.89 21.71 13.25
C ARG A 277 -24.10 22.85 12.62
N TYR A 278 -23.25 22.57 11.64
CA TYR A 278 -22.64 23.63 10.82
C TYR A 278 -23.76 24.45 10.15
N ASN A 279 -24.07 25.62 10.70
CA ASN A 279 -24.60 26.74 9.94
C ASN A 279 -23.37 27.52 9.47
N MET A 280 -23.08 27.49 8.16
CA MET A 280 -22.09 28.40 7.59
C MET A 280 -22.67 29.82 7.57
N SER A 281 -22.57 30.52 8.71
CA SER A 281 -22.85 31.95 8.77
C SER A 281 -21.61 32.71 8.29
N ARG A 282 -21.78 33.51 7.23
CA ARG A 282 -20.78 34.46 6.71
C ARG A 282 -20.20 35.32 7.85
N VAL A 283 -18.88 35.32 8.00
CA VAL A 283 -18.16 36.35 8.74
C VAL A 283 -18.06 37.59 7.84
N GLN A 284 -18.88 38.61 8.10
CA GLN A 284 -18.64 39.96 7.59
C GLN A 284 -17.47 40.57 8.36
N LYS A 285 -16.37 40.90 7.66
CA LYS A 285 -15.29 41.74 8.20
C LYS A 285 -15.71 43.21 8.06
N ASN A 286 -16.09 43.85 9.16
CA ASN A 286 -16.03 45.31 9.26
C ASN A 286 -14.64 45.68 9.76
N HIS A 287 -13.89 46.46 8.99
CA HIS A 287 -12.73 47.21 9.47
C HIS A 287 -13.20 48.65 9.72
N SER A 288 -13.10 49.08 10.97
CA SER A 288 -13.17 50.49 11.34
C SER A 288 -11.77 50.88 11.79
N TYR A 289 -11.15 51.81 11.05
CA TYR A 289 -9.95 52.50 11.49
C TYR A 289 -10.37 53.63 12.45
N ILE A 290 -9.66 53.71 13.59
CA ILE A 290 -9.37 54.97 14.27
C ILE A 290 -7.89 55.22 14.01
#